data_AF-A0A3B8YDR3-F1
#
_entry.id   AF-A0A3B8YDR3-F1
#
_cell.length_a   1.000
_cell.length_b   1.000
_cell.length_c   1.000
_cell.angle_alpha   90.00
_cell.angle_beta   90.00
_cell.angle_gamma   90.00
#
_symmetry.space_group_name_H-M   'P 1'
#
loop_
_entity.id
_entity.type
_entity.pdbx_description
1 polymer ?
#
loop_
_entity_poly.entity_id
_entity_poly.type
_entity_poly.pdbx_seq_one_letter_code
_entity_poly.pdbx_strand_id
1 'polypeptide(L)'
;MTDISDFIHFEQHIAKLFTRLGWDVETAKPNQKGYDLVVKKGQHIGAVQVKWLNNNVSSPQLLKFSNFLDTSEAKQQFNCGFFITTKGFGGPARALIKSWGKDVRIFCGIATESQFKWERGLNGDNIDGQENDNISIENANKKLYFGVFTCKGGVGKTTVAAHLAGALALQGFDIALVDLDPEQNLQRLVGDGVYVPNPGGVGNTIEVFKGEDWHENSARNCKIVICDCSPALERNPRALIERFDYCIIPTTLNPLGINKHGKVIKDTVKELRNINQNAHLFVLVNQFKKINVNRFNLLKRNFLNTYQEISQTDDKFHCIDPEEVCIRSSDLLYYWGIHLLEDPHNPRSELAFKLVGGRCYPRDDFINLADYIERKTKIENLRNSS
;
A
#
# COMPACT_ATOMS: atom_id res chain seq x y z
N MET A 1 -2.03 27.54 0.65
CA MET A 1 -1.54 26.39 1.44
C MET A 1 -0.03 26.28 1.29
N THR A 2 0.71 27.35 1.59
CA THR A 2 2.17 27.37 1.40
C THR A 2 2.97 26.99 2.66
N ASP A 3 2.32 26.76 3.80
CA ASP A 3 3.03 26.54 5.09
C ASP A 3 2.73 25.22 5.83
N ILE A 4 1.89 24.31 5.31
CA ILE A 4 1.69 22.99 5.96
C ILE A 4 2.59 21.95 5.28
N SER A 5 3.83 21.88 5.75
CA SER A 5 4.90 21.06 5.17
C SER A 5 4.80 19.57 5.50
N ASP A 6 4.08 19.19 6.56
CA ASP A 6 3.97 17.81 7.01
C ASP A 6 2.68 17.51 7.79
N PHE A 7 2.54 16.25 8.20
CA PHE A 7 1.40 15.77 8.98
C PHE A 7 1.24 16.48 10.33
N ILE A 8 2.33 16.79 11.03
CA ILE A 8 2.26 17.32 12.40
C ILE A 8 1.68 18.73 12.37
N HIS A 9 2.19 19.56 11.47
CA HIS A 9 1.64 20.91 11.27
C HIS A 9 0.17 20.84 10.82
N PHE A 10 -0.19 19.83 10.02
CA PHE A 10 -1.58 19.65 9.59
C PHE A 10 -2.52 19.21 10.71
N GLU A 11 -2.10 18.27 11.55
CA GLU A 11 -2.84 17.81 12.72
C GLU A 11 -3.08 18.97 13.69
N GLN A 12 -2.05 19.76 13.98
CA GLN A 12 -2.16 20.97 14.80
C GLN A 12 -3.13 21.98 14.18
N HIS A 13 -3.04 22.19 12.86
CA HIS A 13 -3.95 23.07 12.14
C HIS A 13 -5.41 22.61 12.29
N ILE A 14 -5.68 21.31 12.15
CA ILE A 14 -7.01 20.73 12.35
C ILE A 14 -7.50 20.94 13.79
N ALA A 15 -6.64 20.71 14.78
CA ALA A 15 -6.97 20.95 16.19
C ALA A 15 -7.34 22.43 16.44
N LYS A 16 -6.57 23.37 15.86
CA LYS A 16 -6.89 24.81 15.91
C LYS A 16 -8.24 25.12 15.29
N LEU A 17 -8.54 24.56 14.11
CA LEU A 17 -9.83 24.75 13.43
C LEU A 17 -11.02 24.22 14.26
N PHE A 18 -10.92 23.03 14.84
CA PHE A 18 -11.95 22.51 15.74
C PHE A 18 -12.15 23.38 16.98
N THR A 19 -11.06 23.84 17.59
CA THR A 19 -11.09 24.74 18.75
C THR A 19 -11.80 26.05 18.42
N ARG A 20 -11.51 26.67 17.25
CA ARG A 20 -12.21 27.87 16.78
C ARG A 20 -13.71 27.65 16.58
N LEU A 21 -14.10 26.45 16.18
CA LEU A 21 -15.51 26.03 16.06
C LEU A 21 -16.14 25.66 17.42
N GLY A 22 -15.46 25.87 18.53
CA GLY A 22 -15.96 25.64 19.89
C GLY A 22 -16.02 24.16 20.28
N TRP A 23 -15.13 23.33 19.74
CA TRP A 23 -14.93 21.95 20.19
C TRP A 23 -13.75 21.88 21.17
N ASP A 24 -13.89 21.09 22.22
CA ASP A 24 -12.75 20.67 23.03
C ASP A 24 -11.96 19.61 22.25
N VAL A 25 -10.63 19.73 22.20
CA VAL A 25 -9.76 18.85 21.41
C VAL A 25 -8.72 18.18 22.29
N GLU A 26 -8.60 16.86 22.17
CA GLU A 26 -7.59 16.03 22.85
C GLU A 26 -6.81 15.23 21.80
N THR A 27 -5.47 15.25 21.85
CA THR A 27 -4.64 14.41 20.96
C THR A 27 -4.70 12.96 21.40
N ALA A 28 -4.73 12.02 20.44
CA ALA A 28 -4.69 10.61 20.71
C ALA A 28 -3.38 10.19 21.42
N LYS A 29 -3.45 9.13 22.22
CA LYS A 29 -2.26 8.55 22.84
C LYS A 29 -1.33 7.94 21.76
N PRO A 30 -0.02 7.88 22.00
CA PRO A 30 0.90 7.17 21.10
C PRO A 30 0.43 5.73 20.83
N ASN A 31 0.57 5.28 19.59
CA ASN A 31 0.16 3.94 19.09
C ASN A 31 -1.35 3.65 19.09
N GLN A 32 -2.20 4.64 19.35
CA GLN A 32 -3.64 4.51 19.17
C GLN A 32 -3.98 4.31 17.68
N LYS A 33 -4.75 3.27 17.36
CA LYS A 33 -5.18 2.98 15.98
C LYS A 33 -6.57 3.56 15.72
N GLY A 34 -6.76 4.07 14.50
CA GLY A 34 -8.06 4.47 13.97
C GLY A 34 -8.36 5.96 14.01
N TYR A 35 -7.74 6.73 14.92
CA TYR A 35 -7.95 8.17 15.05
C TYR A 35 -6.69 8.87 15.59
N ASP A 36 -6.61 10.19 15.34
CA ASP A 36 -5.49 11.06 15.67
C ASP A 36 -5.89 12.11 16.73
N LEU A 37 -7.14 12.59 16.69
CA LEU A 37 -7.69 13.50 17.70
C LEU A 37 -9.04 12.99 18.23
N VAL A 38 -9.41 13.41 19.43
CA VAL A 38 -10.75 13.31 19.98
C VAL A 38 -11.31 14.73 20.11
N VAL A 39 -12.53 14.93 19.62
CA VAL A 39 -13.22 16.23 19.71
C VAL A 39 -14.54 16.09 20.45
N LYS A 40 -14.86 17.05 21.33
CA LYS A 40 -16.08 17.04 22.15
C LYS A 40 -16.84 18.36 22.00
N LYS A 41 -18.14 18.30 21.75
CA LYS A 41 -19.04 19.47 21.73
C LYS A 41 -20.48 19.07 22.05
N GLY A 42 -20.97 19.52 23.19
CA GLY A 42 -22.29 19.14 23.70
C GLY A 42 -22.39 17.63 23.90
N GLN A 43 -23.30 16.97 23.19
CA GLN A 43 -23.47 15.51 23.24
C GLN A 43 -22.54 14.75 22.27
N HIS A 44 -21.79 15.44 21.41
CA HIS A 44 -20.93 14.78 20.43
C HIS A 44 -19.56 14.48 21.03
N ILE A 45 -19.13 13.23 20.90
CA ILE A 45 -17.77 12.77 21.19
C ILE A 45 -17.29 12.09 19.91
N GLY A 46 -16.39 12.77 19.20
CA GLY A 46 -15.96 12.39 17.86
C GLY A 46 -14.52 11.92 17.82
N ALA A 47 -14.28 10.80 17.15
CA ALA A 47 -12.94 10.43 16.72
C ALA A 47 -12.61 11.20 15.43
N VAL A 48 -11.44 11.83 15.37
CA VAL A 48 -10.95 12.52 14.16
C VAL A 48 -9.81 11.72 13.55
N GLN A 49 -9.94 11.34 12.28
CA GLN A 49 -8.84 10.80 11.49
C GLN A 49 -8.32 11.89 10.54
N VAL A 50 -7.03 12.18 10.67
CA VAL A 50 -6.29 13.20 9.92
C VAL A 50 -5.54 12.53 8.77
N LYS A 51 -5.68 13.09 7.57
CA LYS A 51 -5.03 12.61 6.34
C LYS A 51 -4.32 13.74 5.60
N TRP A 52 -3.04 13.94 5.95
CA TRP A 52 -2.14 14.78 5.17
C TRP A 52 -1.70 14.01 3.93
N LEU A 53 -2.22 14.41 2.76
CA LEU A 53 -2.01 13.73 1.48
C LEU A 53 -1.59 14.73 0.39
N ASN A 54 -0.88 14.23 -0.61
CA ASN A 54 -0.59 14.96 -1.86
C ASN A 54 -1.63 14.66 -2.96
N ASN A 55 -2.33 13.54 -2.83
CA ASN A 55 -3.43 13.08 -3.68
C ASN A 55 -4.77 13.09 -2.93
N ASN A 56 -5.86 12.77 -3.64
CA ASN A 56 -7.18 12.65 -3.03
C ASN A 56 -7.31 11.37 -2.19
N VAL A 57 -8.15 11.44 -1.15
CA VAL A 57 -8.55 10.31 -0.31
C VAL A 57 -9.22 9.22 -1.15
N SER A 58 -8.80 7.97 -0.94
CA SER A 58 -9.34 6.80 -1.60
C SER A 58 -10.49 6.15 -0.81
N SER A 59 -11.39 5.43 -1.47
CA SER A 59 -12.49 4.71 -0.80
C SER A 59 -12.00 3.73 0.28
N PRO A 60 -10.90 2.97 0.08
CA PRO A 60 -10.36 2.12 1.13
C PRO A 60 -10.02 2.84 2.44
N GLN A 61 -9.45 4.05 2.36
CA GLN A 61 -9.14 4.83 3.56
C GLN A 61 -10.42 5.19 4.35
N LEU A 62 -11.47 5.61 3.64
CA LEU A 62 -12.78 5.89 4.25
C LEU A 62 -13.44 4.64 4.85
N LEU A 63 -13.42 3.52 4.11
CA LEU A 63 -13.98 2.25 4.57
C LEU A 63 -13.29 1.76 5.83
N LYS A 64 -11.97 1.91 5.91
CA LYS A 64 -11.21 1.54 7.10
C LYS A 64 -11.63 2.37 8.32
N PHE A 65 -11.78 3.68 8.16
CA PHE A 65 -12.24 4.55 9.26
C PHE A 65 -13.69 4.23 9.67
N SER A 66 -14.58 4.02 8.70
CA SER A 66 -15.97 3.60 8.97
C SER A 66 -16.00 2.29 9.76
N ASN A 67 -15.23 1.29 9.33
CA ASN A 67 -15.17 0.00 10.02
C ASN A 67 -14.55 0.11 11.41
N PHE A 68 -13.56 1.00 11.60
CA PHE A 68 -13.04 1.32 12.94
C PHE A 68 -14.15 1.85 13.85
N LEU A 69 -14.94 2.84 13.39
CA LEU A 69 -16.06 3.39 14.15
C LEU A 69 -17.15 2.34 14.45
N ASP A 70 -17.22 1.29 13.64
CA ASP A 70 -18.17 0.19 13.85
C ASP A 70 -17.74 -0.84 14.90
N THR A 71 -16.48 -0.81 15.34
CA THR A 71 -15.97 -1.67 16.42
C THR A 71 -16.68 -1.41 17.76
N SER A 72 -16.73 -2.43 18.61
CA SER A 72 -17.38 -2.31 19.94
C SER A 72 -16.66 -1.28 20.81
N GLU A 73 -15.34 -1.24 20.74
CA GLU A 73 -14.47 -0.33 21.48
C GLU A 73 -14.69 1.12 21.04
N ALA A 74 -14.76 1.37 19.72
CA ALA A 74 -15.02 2.71 19.21
C ALA A 74 -16.45 3.18 19.55
N LYS A 75 -17.46 2.32 19.44
CA LYS A 75 -18.86 2.64 19.78
C LYS A 75 -19.08 2.98 21.25
N GLN A 76 -18.24 2.46 22.15
CA GLN A 76 -18.26 2.83 23.57
C GLN A 76 -17.68 4.22 23.84
N GLN A 77 -16.78 4.70 22.98
CA GLN A 77 -16.03 5.94 23.17
C GLN A 77 -16.56 7.10 22.33
N PHE A 78 -17.04 6.83 21.12
CA PHE A 78 -17.37 7.82 20.11
C PHE A 78 -18.78 7.60 19.58
N ASN A 79 -19.50 8.70 19.38
CA ASN A 79 -20.84 8.70 18.78
C ASN A 79 -20.90 9.45 17.43
N CYS A 80 -19.74 9.93 16.95
CA CYS A 80 -19.53 10.40 15.59
C CYS A 80 -18.05 10.25 15.19
N GLY A 81 -17.74 10.49 13.92
CA GLY A 81 -16.37 10.54 13.44
C GLY A 81 -16.15 11.64 12.41
N PHE A 82 -14.93 12.18 12.35
CA PHE A 82 -14.51 13.20 11.41
C PHE A 82 -13.31 12.70 10.60
N PHE A 83 -13.43 12.67 9.28
CA PHE A 83 -12.37 12.32 8.36
C PHE A 83 -11.91 13.58 7.63
N ILE A 84 -10.72 14.08 7.99
CA ILE A 84 -10.23 15.39 7.54
C ILE A 84 -8.95 15.23 6.72
N THR A 85 -8.91 15.86 5.54
CA THR A 85 -7.76 15.75 4.62
C THR A 85 -7.28 17.10 4.07
N THR A 86 -6.03 17.17 3.60
CA THR A 86 -5.45 18.35 2.93
C THR A 86 -5.98 18.60 1.52
N LYS A 87 -6.36 17.54 0.78
CA LYS A 87 -6.66 17.65 -0.66
C LYS A 87 -8.15 17.58 -0.96
N GLY A 88 -8.71 16.39 -0.84
CA GLY A 88 -10.05 16.11 -1.34
C GLY A 88 -10.32 14.62 -1.39
N PHE A 89 -11.44 14.24 -2.00
CA PHE A 89 -11.90 12.87 -2.09
C PHE A 89 -11.99 12.44 -3.55
N GLY A 90 -11.46 11.26 -3.86
CA GLY A 90 -11.52 10.67 -5.20
C GLY A 90 -12.97 10.41 -5.61
N GLY A 91 -13.20 10.20 -6.92
CA GLY A 91 -14.54 9.90 -7.44
C GLY A 91 -15.24 8.75 -6.70
N PRO A 92 -14.59 7.58 -6.56
CA PRO A 92 -15.12 6.46 -5.79
C PRO A 92 -15.36 6.80 -4.31
N ALA A 93 -14.48 7.58 -3.68
CA ALA A 93 -14.61 7.98 -2.28
C ALA A 93 -15.81 8.90 -2.08
N ARG A 94 -16.04 9.86 -2.98
CA ARG A 94 -17.24 10.70 -2.99
C ARG A 94 -18.51 9.89 -3.23
N ALA A 95 -18.47 8.91 -4.12
CA ALA A 95 -19.60 8.01 -4.34
C ALA A 95 -19.95 7.23 -3.06
N LEU A 96 -18.94 6.72 -2.34
CA LEU A 96 -19.12 6.09 -1.04
C LEU A 96 -19.74 7.05 -0.01
N ILE A 97 -19.23 8.27 0.13
CA ILE A 97 -19.78 9.29 1.05
C ILE A 97 -21.26 9.57 0.75
N LYS A 98 -21.63 9.66 -0.53
CA LYS A 98 -23.01 9.88 -0.99
C LYS A 98 -23.92 8.67 -0.72
N SER A 99 -23.37 7.46 -0.71
CA SER A 99 -24.12 6.22 -0.46
C SER A 99 -24.51 6.05 1.02
N TRP A 100 -23.80 6.69 1.94
CA TRP A 100 -24.09 6.59 3.37
C TRP A 100 -25.44 7.23 3.74
N GLY A 101 -26.31 6.44 4.39
CA GLY A 101 -27.60 6.92 4.91
C GLY A 101 -27.45 8.00 5.99
N LYS A 102 -28.58 8.65 6.35
CA LYS A 102 -28.59 9.76 7.34
C LYS A 102 -28.11 9.35 8.74
N ASP A 103 -28.18 8.07 9.07
CA ASP A 103 -27.78 7.53 10.37
C ASP A 103 -26.26 7.38 10.53
N VAL A 104 -25.50 7.41 9.43
CA VAL A 104 -24.03 7.34 9.45
C VAL A 104 -23.47 8.70 9.88
N ARG A 105 -22.95 8.75 11.11
CA ARG A 105 -22.38 9.96 11.73
C ARG A 105 -20.89 10.15 11.42
N ILE A 106 -20.52 9.93 10.17
CA ILE A 106 -19.18 10.21 9.64
C ILE A 106 -19.25 11.51 8.84
N PHE A 107 -18.42 12.47 9.23
CA PHE A 107 -18.27 13.75 8.57
C PHE A 107 -16.96 13.78 7.79
N CYS A 108 -17.00 14.21 6.53
CA CYS A 108 -15.86 14.21 5.62
C CYS A 108 -15.55 15.65 5.20
N GLY A 109 -14.36 16.14 5.55
CA GLY A 109 -13.97 17.54 5.35
C GLY A 109 -12.58 17.70 4.76
N ILE A 110 -12.38 18.83 4.08
CA ILE A 110 -11.09 19.28 3.59
C ILE A 110 -10.70 20.48 4.45
N ALA A 111 -9.56 20.42 5.14
CA ALA A 111 -9.10 21.56 5.91
C ALA A 111 -8.43 22.57 4.97
N THR A 112 -8.96 23.80 4.91
CA THR A 112 -8.32 24.96 4.27
C THR A 112 -7.60 25.79 5.33
N GLU A 113 -6.95 26.89 4.94
CA GLU A 113 -6.25 27.78 5.88
C GLU A 113 -7.16 28.35 6.99
N SER A 114 -8.44 28.59 6.71
CA SER A 114 -9.34 29.22 7.69
C SER A 114 -10.52 28.35 8.14
N GLN A 115 -10.86 27.28 7.42
CA GLN A 115 -12.11 26.55 7.65
C GLN A 115 -12.05 25.09 7.17
N PHE A 116 -13.09 24.32 7.51
CA PHE A 116 -13.35 23.03 6.88
C PHE A 116 -14.33 23.19 5.71
N LYS A 117 -13.92 22.74 4.52
CA LYS A 117 -14.83 22.53 3.39
C LYS A 117 -15.40 21.12 3.46
N TRP A 118 -16.66 21.00 3.84
CA TRP A 118 -17.31 19.70 4.03
C TRP A 118 -17.83 19.11 2.72
N GLU A 119 -17.47 17.85 2.44
CA GLU A 119 -18.17 16.99 1.46
C GLU A 119 -19.38 16.31 2.12
N ARG A 120 -19.31 16.06 3.43
CA ARG A 120 -20.41 15.64 4.29
C ARG A 120 -20.18 16.23 5.68
N GLY A 121 -20.95 17.24 6.08
CA GLY A 121 -20.69 18.03 7.28
C GLY A 121 -21.90 18.16 8.20
N LEU A 122 -21.67 18.78 9.35
CA LEU A 122 -22.73 19.33 10.18
C LEU A 122 -23.33 20.54 9.44
N ASN A 123 -24.66 20.68 9.43
CA ASN A 123 -25.29 21.87 8.86
C ASN A 123 -24.95 23.09 9.73
N GLY A 124 -24.32 24.10 9.11
CA GLY A 124 -24.01 25.37 9.74
C GLY A 124 -22.59 25.43 10.30
N ASP A 125 -21.79 26.34 9.75
CA ASP A 125 -20.85 27.24 10.44
C ASP A 125 -19.67 27.58 9.49
N ASN A 126 -19.82 28.69 8.77
CA ASN A 126 -18.70 29.49 8.25
C ASN A 126 -18.21 30.37 9.40
N ILE A 127 -16.90 30.61 9.57
CA ILE A 127 -16.28 31.84 10.12
C ILE A 127 -14.73 31.72 10.11
N ASP A 128 -14.06 32.83 9.76
CA ASP A 128 -12.60 33.06 9.64
C ASP A 128 -11.86 33.29 10.98
N GLY A 129 -10.54 33.01 11.01
CA GLY A 129 -9.55 33.81 11.79
C GLY A 129 -8.51 33.13 12.71
N GLN A 130 -7.22 33.20 12.28
CA GLN A 130 -5.90 33.37 12.98
C GLN A 130 -5.28 32.38 14.00
N GLU A 131 -3.99 32.11 13.79
CA GLU A 131 -3.09 31.05 14.30
C GLU A 131 -2.28 31.45 15.56
N ASN A 132 -1.82 30.44 16.32
CA ASN A 132 -0.56 30.42 17.09
C ASN A 132 -0.13 28.97 17.42
N ASP A 133 1.17 28.73 17.53
CA ASP A 133 1.87 27.46 17.28
C ASP A 133 2.32 26.60 18.49
N ASN A 134 2.75 25.38 18.12
CA ASN A 134 3.85 24.54 18.64
C ASN A 134 3.54 23.46 19.68
N ILE A 135 3.59 22.18 19.23
CA ILE A 135 3.98 21.01 20.03
C ILE A 135 4.87 20.04 19.20
N SER A 136 5.81 19.43 19.90
CA SER A 136 6.99 18.65 19.48
C SER A 136 6.75 17.29 18.80
N ILE A 137 7.78 16.90 18.03
CA ILE A 137 7.94 15.72 17.18
C ILE A 137 8.34 14.47 17.98
N GLU A 138 7.72 13.31 17.69
CA GLU A 138 8.33 12.00 17.99
C GLU A 138 8.26 11.01 16.81
N ASN A 139 9.46 10.50 16.50
CA ASN A 139 9.88 9.22 15.92
C ASN A 139 9.02 8.60 14.80
N ALA A 140 9.51 8.72 13.56
CA ALA A 140 9.05 7.94 12.42
C ALA A 140 9.25 6.44 12.69
N ASN A 141 8.15 5.69 12.79
CA ASN A 141 8.17 4.23 12.77
C ASN A 141 8.91 3.75 11.51
N LYS A 142 9.93 2.91 11.69
CA LYS A 142 10.73 2.36 10.58
C LYS A 142 9.80 1.56 9.65
N LYS A 143 9.68 2.01 8.40
CA LYS A 143 8.97 1.28 7.34
C LYS A 143 9.91 0.33 6.60
N LEU A 144 9.36 -0.75 6.08
CA LEU A 144 10.06 -1.65 5.16
C LEU A 144 9.75 -1.26 3.72
N TYR A 145 10.77 -1.30 2.86
CA TYR A 145 10.64 -0.96 1.46
C TYR A 145 10.91 -2.15 0.55
N PHE A 146 10.00 -2.36 -0.40
CA PHE A 146 10.11 -3.33 -1.47
C PHE A 146 10.26 -2.61 -2.82
N GLY A 147 11.22 -3.04 -3.65
CA GLY A 147 11.30 -2.67 -5.05
C GLY A 147 10.96 -3.85 -5.95
N VAL A 148 9.92 -3.76 -6.77
CA VAL A 148 9.60 -4.79 -7.76
C VAL A 148 10.12 -4.35 -9.11
N PHE A 149 11.21 -4.95 -9.56
CA PHE A 149 11.88 -4.62 -10.81
C PHE A 149 11.48 -5.59 -11.91
N THR A 150 11.69 -5.20 -13.16
CA THR A 150 11.68 -6.15 -14.27
C THR A 150 12.75 -5.79 -15.28
N CYS A 151 13.33 -6.82 -15.88
CA CYS A 151 14.28 -6.69 -16.97
C CYS A 151 13.60 -6.63 -18.34
N LYS A 152 12.27 -6.85 -18.42
CA LYS A 152 11.44 -6.73 -19.64
C LYS A 152 9.95 -6.53 -19.34
N GLY A 153 9.22 -5.96 -20.30
CA GLY A 153 7.77 -5.96 -20.30
C GLY A 153 7.18 -7.38 -20.32
N GLY A 154 6.02 -7.57 -19.68
CA GLY A 154 5.21 -8.80 -19.79
C GLY A 154 5.58 -9.96 -18.86
N VAL A 155 6.59 -9.83 -17.99
CA VAL A 155 6.90 -10.87 -16.98
C VAL A 155 6.09 -10.73 -15.68
N GLY A 156 5.19 -9.74 -15.61
CA GLY A 156 4.21 -9.57 -14.52
C GLY A 156 4.68 -8.74 -13.33
N LYS A 157 5.51 -7.70 -13.55
CA LYS A 157 6.01 -6.78 -12.51
C LYS A 157 4.88 -6.14 -11.69
N THR A 158 3.98 -5.41 -12.35
CA THR A 158 2.82 -4.76 -11.74
C THR A 158 1.90 -5.76 -11.04
N THR A 159 1.70 -6.94 -11.63
CA THR A 159 0.96 -8.05 -11.03
C THR A 159 1.61 -8.50 -9.72
N VAL A 160 2.93 -8.70 -9.71
CA VAL A 160 3.67 -9.12 -8.52
C VAL A 160 3.61 -8.04 -7.43
N ALA A 161 3.80 -6.77 -7.77
CA ALA A 161 3.70 -5.66 -6.82
C ALA A 161 2.32 -5.59 -6.14
N ALA A 162 1.26 -5.56 -6.94
CA ALA A 162 -0.12 -5.44 -6.42
C ALA A 162 -0.53 -6.62 -5.54
N HIS A 163 -0.23 -7.85 -5.96
CA HIS A 163 -0.68 -9.04 -5.24
C HIS A 163 0.21 -9.40 -4.05
N LEU A 164 1.50 -9.02 -4.07
CA LEU A 164 2.32 -9.07 -2.86
C LEU A 164 1.80 -8.09 -1.80
N ALA A 165 1.41 -6.86 -2.19
CA ALA A 165 0.72 -5.94 -1.28
C ALA A 165 -0.57 -6.58 -0.72
N GLY A 166 -1.33 -7.26 -1.58
CA GLY A 166 -2.48 -8.07 -1.19
C GLY A 166 -2.17 -9.09 -0.09
N ALA A 167 -1.13 -9.90 -0.30
CA ALA A 167 -0.75 -10.95 0.63
C ALA A 167 -0.29 -10.38 1.98
N LEU A 168 0.53 -9.32 1.97
CA LEU A 168 0.97 -8.64 3.19
C LEU A 168 -0.20 -7.93 3.90
N ALA A 169 -1.16 -7.38 3.15
CA ALA A 169 -2.38 -6.82 3.74
C ALA A 169 -3.27 -7.89 4.40
N LEU A 170 -3.36 -9.08 3.81
CA LEU A 170 -4.02 -10.22 4.45
C LEU A 170 -3.29 -10.69 5.73
N GLN A 171 -2.00 -10.40 5.85
CA GLN A 171 -1.19 -10.70 7.04
C GLN A 171 -1.24 -9.60 8.12
N GLY A 172 -2.01 -8.53 7.92
CA GLY A 172 -2.22 -7.50 8.95
C GLY A 172 -1.52 -6.16 8.70
N PHE A 173 -0.89 -5.97 7.54
CA PHE A 173 -0.14 -4.74 7.25
C PHE A 173 -0.94 -3.75 6.40
N ASP A 174 -0.88 -2.48 6.76
CA ASP A 174 -1.21 -1.41 5.82
C ASP A 174 -0.05 -1.18 4.88
N ILE A 175 -0.37 -1.13 3.59
CA ILE A 175 0.60 -1.08 2.51
C ILE A 175 0.43 0.21 1.72
N ALA A 176 1.55 0.87 1.43
CA ALA A 176 1.62 1.87 0.38
C ALA A 176 2.18 1.23 -0.89
N LEU A 177 1.43 1.26 -1.98
CA LEU A 177 1.90 0.93 -3.32
C LEU A 177 2.31 2.21 -4.03
N VAL A 178 3.52 2.26 -4.59
CA VAL A 178 4.02 3.41 -5.32
C VAL A 178 4.29 3.00 -6.77
N ASP A 179 3.54 3.58 -7.71
CA ASP A 179 3.72 3.37 -9.14
C ASP A 179 4.83 4.30 -9.65
N LEU A 180 6.03 3.74 -9.85
CA LEU A 180 7.17 4.45 -10.41
C LEU A 180 7.25 4.28 -11.94
N ASP A 181 6.32 3.52 -12.54
CA ASP A 181 6.27 3.31 -13.97
C ASP A 181 5.53 4.48 -14.64
N PRO A 182 6.14 5.20 -15.59
CA PRO A 182 5.47 6.29 -16.30
C PRO A 182 4.17 5.87 -17.00
N GLU A 183 4.01 4.58 -17.33
CA GLU A 183 2.79 4.05 -17.95
C GLU A 183 1.58 4.02 -16.99
N GLN A 184 1.82 4.11 -15.68
CA GLN A 184 0.81 4.13 -14.61
C GLN A 184 -0.15 2.92 -14.66
N ASN A 185 0.37 1.75 -15.05
CA ASN A 185 -0.43 0.53 -15.19
C ASN A 185 -0.99 0.05 -13.85
N LEU A 186 -0.27 0.26 -12.75
CA LEU A 186 -0.75 -0.10 -11.42
C LEU A 186 -1.96 0.76 -11.04
N GLN A 187 -1.85 2.08 -11.17
CA GLN A 187 -2.94 3.01 -10.87
C GLN A 187 -4.20 2.69 -11.69
N ARG A 188 -4.04 2.30 -12.96
CA ARG A 188 -5.19 1.92 -13.81
C ARG A 188 -5.89 0.65 -13.32
N LEU A 189 -5.13 -0.34 -12.83
CA LEU A 189 -5.67 -1.63 -12.42
C LEU A 189 -6.31 -1.61 -11.04
N VAL A 190 -5.72 -0.89 -10.07
CA VAL A 190 -6.17 -0.86 -8.67
C VAL A 190 -6.73 0.48 -8.21
N GLY A 191 -6.81 1.47 -9.11
CA GLY A 191 -7.30 2.81 -8.76
C GLY A 191 -6.46 3.45 -7.66
N ASP A 192 -7.12 4.16 -6.75
CA ASP A 192 -6.48 4.84 -5.62
C ASP A 192 -6.22 3.91 -4.41
N GLY A 193 -6.59 2.63 -4.51
CA GLY A 193 -6.33 1.64 -3.47
C GLY A 193 -7.33 0.49 -3.40
N VAL A 194 -7.02 -0.48 -2.54
CA VAL A 194 -7.85 -1.66 -2.26
C VAL A 194 -8.07 -1.80 -0.75
N TYR A 195 -9.32 -2.08 -0.33
CA TYR A 195 -9.62 -2.47 1.05
C TYR A 195 -9.64 -3.99 1.16
N VAL A 196 -8.84 -4.54 2.08
CA VAL A 196 -8.74 -5.98 2.33
C VAL A 196 -9.47 -6.29 3.64
N PRO A 197 -10.68 -6.86 3.59
CA PRO A 197 -11.49 -7.09 4.79
C PRO A 197 -10.86 -8.16 5.69
N ASN A 198 -10.98 -7.96 7.01
CA ASN A 198 -10.61 -8.93 8.02
C ASN A 198 -11.88 -9.40 8.76
N PRO A 199 -12.29 -10.68 8.67
CA PRO A 199 -13.48 -11.18 9.35
C PRO A 199 -13.46 -11.02 10.89
N GLY A 200 -12.28 -10.91 11.49
CA GLY A 200 -12.09 -10.81 12.94
C GLY A 200 -11.81 -9.40 13.47
N GLY A 201 -11.95 -8.35 12.66
CA GLY A 201 -11.68 -6.98 13.11
C GLY A 201 -11.63 -5.95 11.98
N VAL A 202 -10.91 -4.85 12.20
CA VAL A 202 -10.68 -3.84 11.15
C VAL A 202 -9.78 -4.45 10.07
N GLY A 203 -10.19 -4.31 8.81
CA GLY A 203 -9.39 -4.73 7.66
C GLY A 203 -8.22 -3.79 7.38
N ASN A 204 -7.37 -4.19 6.44
CA ASN A 204 -6.18 -3.44 6.06
C ASN A 204 -6.37 -2.74 4.72
N THR A 205 -5.56 -1.72 4.48
CA THR A 205 -5.63 -0.94 3.24
C THR A 205 -4.36 -1.07 2.43
N ILE A 206 -4.54 -1.14 1.12
CA ILE A 206 -3.50 -0.89 0.13
C ILE A 206 -3.80 0.48 -0.45
N GLU A 207 -2.98 1.46 -0.14
CA GLU A 207 -3.09 2.83 -0.65
C GLU A 207 -2.15 2.98 -1.85
N VAL A 208 -2.62 3.52 -2.98
CA VAL A 208 -1.82 3.61 -4.21
C VAL A 208 -1.43 5.06 -4.48
N PHE A 209 -0.15 5.29 -4.72
CA PHE A 209 0.46 6.59 -4.98
C PHE A 209 1.18 6.56 -6.33
N LYS A 210 1.10 7.65 -7.08
CA LYS A 210 2.04 7.90 -8.17
C LYS A 210 3.40 8.25 -7.59
N GLY A 211 4.47 7.96 -8.32
CA GLY A 211 5.84 8.29 -7.89
C GLY A 211 6.03 9.78 -7.54
N GLU A 212 5.39 10.68 -8.27
CA GLU A 212 5.44 12.14 -8.02
C GLU A 212 4.65 12.60 -6.79
N ASP A 213 3.61 11.85 -6.42
CA ASP A 213 2.76 12.15 -5.26
C ASP A 213 3.28 11.52 -3.96
N TRP A 214 4.25 10.61 -4.07
CA TRP A 214 4.78 9.87 -2.94
C TRP A 214 5.54 10.77 -1.95
N HIS A 215 5.10 10.74 -0.69
CA HIS A 215 5.82 11.35 0.43
C HIS A 215 5.69 10.47 1.66
N GLU A 216 6.73 10.44 2.50
CA GLU A 216 6.81 9.59 3.68
C GLU A 216 5.59 9.76 4.61
N ASN A 217 5.19 11.01 4.83
CA ASN A 217 4.09 11.36 5.71
C ASN A 217 2.70 11.07 5.10
N SER A 218 2.60 10.90 3.77
CA SER A 218 1.33 10.58 3.10
C SER A 218 0.79 9.20 3.47
N ALA A 219 1.68 8.28 3.90
CA ALA A 219 1.34 6.93 4.29
C ALA A 219 1.88 6.59 5.70
N ARG A 220 1.72 7.50 6.67
CA ARG A 220 2.25 7.36 8.04
C ARG A 220 1.86 6.02 8.72
N ASN A 221 0.62 5.57 8.48
CA ASN A 221 0.09 4.35 9.09
C ASN A 221 0.56 3.07 8.38
N CYS A 222 1.14 3.19 7.18
CA CYS A 222 1.68 2.05 6.45
C CYS A 222 3.04 1.66 7.03
N LYS A 223 3.21 0.37 7.34
CA LYS A 223 4.50 -0.19 7.78
C LYS A 223 5.33 -0.69 6.61
N ILE A 224 4.70 -0.93 5.46
CA ILE A 224 5.34 -1.46 4.27
C ILE A 224 5.04 -0.57 3.08
N VAL A 225 6.08 -0.30 2.29
CA VAL A 225 6.01 0.43 1.02
C VAL A 225 6.49 -0.52 -0.08
N ILE A 226 5.71 -0.66 -1.15
CA ILE A 226 6.05 -1.49 -2.30
C ILE A 226 6.05 -0.62 -3.55
N CYS A 227 7.20 -0.51 -4.20
CA CYS A 227 7.38 0.27 -5.43
C CYS A 227 7.26 -0.66 -6.65
N ASP A 228 6.30 -0.39 -7.53
CA ASP A 228 6.25 -0.96 -8.88
C ASP A 228 7.24 -0.17 -9.76
N CYS A 229 8.48 -0.65 -9.85
CA CYS A 229 9.59 0.10 -10.44
C CYS A 229 9.44 0.25 -11.96
N SER A 230 9.98 1.32 -12.56
CA SER A 230 10.14 1.39 -14.01
C SER A 230 11.07 0.26 -14.50
N PRO A 231 10.83 -0.34 -15.69
CA PRO A 231 11.71 -1.37 -16.25
C PRO A 231 13.15 -0.92 -16.47
N ALA A 232 13.37 0.37 -16.69
CA ALA A 232 14.69 0.97 -16.82
C ALA A 232 15.14 1.47 -15.44
N LEU A 233 16.23 0.93 -14.90
CA LEU A 233 16.64 1.17 -13.53
C LEU A 233 16.89 2.67 -13.27
N GLU A 234 17.51 3.36 -14.21
CA GLU A 234 17.85 4.79 -14.17
C GLU A 234 16.64 5.73 -14.11
N ARG A 235 15.44 5.24 -14.45
CA ARG A 235 14.18 6.00 -14.34
C ARG A 235 13.58 5.95 -12.94
N ASN A 236 14.09 5.09 -12.07
CA ASN A 236 13.62 5.00 -10.70
C ASN A 236 14.38 6.00 -9.81
N PRO A 237 13.70 6.70 -8.87
CA PRO A 237 14.38 7.63 -7.97
C PRO A 237 15.45 6.91 -7.14
N ARG A 238 16.71 7.33 -7.27
CA ARG A 238 17.85 6.74 -6.55
C ARG A 238 17.63 6.69 -5.04
N ALA A 239 17.05 7.75 -4.46
CA ALA A 239 16.72 7.82 -3.04
C ALA A 239 15.73 6.74 -2.56
N LEU A 240 14.87 6.20 -3.44
CA LEU A 240 14.03 5.05 -3.11
C LEU A 240 14.82 3.75 -3.21
N ILE A 241 15.63 3.58 -4.26
CA ILE A 241 16.47 2.39 -4.45
C ILE A 241 17.39 2.17 -3.25
N GLU A 242 18.00 3.25 -2.73
CA GLU A 242 18.88 3.23 -1.54
C GLU A 242 18.15 2.79 -0.26
N ARG A 243 16.83 2.94 -0.20
CA ARG A 243 15.99 2.57 0.95
C ARG A 243 15.41 1.17 0.88
N PHE A 244 15.45 0.52 -0.29
CA PHE A 244 14.86 -0.80 -0.46
C PHE A 244 15.51 -1.82 0.48
N ASP A 245 14.70 -2.46 1.31
CA ASP A 245 15.10 -3.59 2.14
C ASP A 245 15.04 -4.90 1.34
N TYR A 246 14.05 -5.00 0.44
CA TYR A 246 13.81 -6.17 -0.39
C TYR A 246 13.58 -5.76 -1.85
N CYS A 247 14.14 -6.50 -2.79
CA CYS A 247 13.84 -6.32 -4.20
C CYS A 247 13.38 -7.65 -4.80
N ILE A 248 12.33 -7.61 -5.62
CA ILE A 248 11.80 -8.79 -6.30
C ILE A 248 11.95 -8.60 -7.80
N ILE A 249 12.51 -9.61 -8.46
CA ILE A 249 12.81 -9.62 -9.88
C ILE A 249 12.10 -10.85 -10.49
N PRO A 250 10.86 -10.71 -10.98
CA PRO A 250 10.13 -11.80 -11.59
C PRO A 250 10.71 -12.14 -12.97
N THR A 251 10.74 -13.43 -13.27
CA THR A 251 11.10 -13.97 -14.58
C THR A 251 10.26 -15.21 -14.89
N THR A 252 10.41 -15.79 -16.07
CA THR A 252 9.65 -16.97 -16.48
C THR A 252 10.55 -18.20 -16.54
N LEU A 253 10.02 -19.36 -16.17
CA LEU A 253 10.75 -20.63 -16.27
C LEU A 253 10.59 -21.22 -17.68
N ASN A 254 11.26 -20.62 -18.65
CA ASN A 254 11.35 -21.08 -20.03
C ASN A 254 12.73 -20.71 -20.62
N PRO A 255 13.13 -21.24 -21.79
CA PRO A 255 14.44 -20.97 -22.37
C PRO A 255 14.77 -19.48 -22.55
N LEU A 256 13.78 -18.64 -22.88
CA LEU A 256 13.99 -17.19 -23.04
C LEU A 256 14.21 -16.49 -21.69
N GLY A 257 13.41 -16.86 -20.67
CA GLY A 257 13.53 -16.34 -19.32
C GLY A 257 14.83 -16.74 -18.63
N ILE A 258 15.33 -17.94 -18.91
CA ILE A 258 16.62 -18.42 -18.38
C ILE A 258 17.77 -17.76 -19.13
N ASN A 259 17.82 -17.87 -20.46
CA ASN A 259 19.01 -17.45 -21.22
C ASN A 259 19.08 -15.93 -21.41
N LYS A 260 18.02 -15.34 -21.99
CA LYS A 260 18.03 -13.91 -22.35
C LYS A 260 17.74 -13.03 -21.15
N HIS A 261 16.71 -13.35 -20.36
CA HIS A 261 16.39 -12.53 -19.19
C HIS A 261 17.40 -12.77 -18.07
N GLY A 262 17.98 -13.97 -17.94
CA GLY A 262 19.02 -14.25 -16.97
C GLY A 262 20.22 -13.31 -17.08
N LYS A 263 20.71 -13.02 -18.31
CA LYS A 263 21.77 -12.00 -18.49
C LYS A 263 21.36 -10.63 -17.97
N VAL A 264 20.18 -10.15 -18.38
CA VAL A 264 19.70 -8.82 -17.98
C VAL A 264 19.46 -8.73 -16.48
N ILE A 265 18.96 -9.80 -15.84
CA ILE A 265 18.78 -9.86 -14.39
C ILE A 265 20.12 -9.75 -13.67
N LYS A 266 21.18 -10.40 -14.17
CA LYS A 266 22.52 -10.27 -13.58
C LYS A 266 23.05 -8.84 -13.69
N ASP A 267 22.82 -8.17 -14.83
CA ASP A 267 23.19 -6.77 -15.02
C ASP A 267 22.42 -5.86 -14.05
N THR A 268 21.10 -6.06 -13.92
CA THR A 268 20.25 -5.34 -12.95
C THR A 268 20.70 -5.56 -11.51
N VAL A 269 21.05 -6.79 -11.12
CA VAL A 269 21.57 -7.10 -9.77
C VAL A 269 22.87 -6.32 -9.51
N LYS A 270 23.79 -6.31 -10.48
CA LYS A 270 25.05 -5.56 -10.37
C LYS A 270 24.81 -4.06 -10.21
N GLU A 271 23.91 -3.49 -11.00
CA GLU A 271 23.57 -2.07 -10.92
C GLU A 271 22.87 -1.72 -9.60
N LEU A 272 21.93 -2.56 -9.15
CA LEU A 272 21.29 -2.41 -7.84
C LEU A 272 22.31 -2.45 -6.71
N ARG A 273 23.29 -3.36 -6.76
CA ARG A 273 24.37 -3.43 -5.76
C ARG A 273 25.24 -2.18 -5.74
N ASN A 274 25.50 -1.56 -6.89
CA ASN A 274 26.24 -0.30 -6.94
C ASN A 274 25.52 0.86 -6.19
N ILE A 275 24.20 0.75 -5.99
CA ILE A 275 23.38 1.76 -5.32
C ILE A 275 23.05 1.33 -3.88
N ASN A 276 22.68 0.06 -3.68
CA ASN A 276 22.20 -0.48 -2.41
C ASN A 276 22.82 -1.88 -2.12
N GLN A 277 23.80 -1.87 -1.23
CA GLN A 277 24.52 -3.07 -0.75
C GLN A 277 23.73 -3.86 0.31
N ASN A 278 22.63 -3.31 0.82
CA ASN A 278 21.91 -3.85 1.97
C ASN A 278 20.64 -4.60 1.60
N ALA A 279 20.02 -4.30 0.44
CA ALA A 279 18.79 -4.94 0.01
C ALA A 279 18.96 -6.46 -0.18
N HIS A 280 17.97 -7.23 0.24
CA HIS A 280 17.84 -8.63 -0.19
C HIS A 280 17.21 -8.69 -1.58
N LEU A 281 17.86 -9.35 -2.54
CA LEU A 281 17.40 -9.43 -3.93
C LEU A 281 16.84 -10.83 -4.20
N PHE A 282 15.60 -10.93 -4.66
CA PHE A 282 14.91 -12.20 -4.91
C PHE A 282 14.57 -12.35 -6.39
N VAL A 283 15.11 -13.38 -7.04
CA VAL A 283 14.69 -13.77 -8.39
C VAL A 283 13.53 -14.76 -8.27
N LEU A 284 12.36 -14.38 -8.77
CA LEU A 284 11.11 -15.11 -8.62
C LEU A 284 10.67 -15.71 -9.96
N VAL A 285 10.32 -17.00 -9.98
CA VAL A 285 9.63 -17.58 -11.13
C VAL A 285 8.15 -17.19 -11.09
N ASN A 286 7.72 -16.47 -12.12
CA ASN A 286 6.35 -16.04 -12.37
C ASN A 286 5.78 -16.73 -13.62
N GLN A 287 4.45 -16.74 -13.73
CA GLN A 287 3.68 -17.36 -14.80
C GLN A 287 4.06 -18.83 -15.02
N PHE A 288 4.31 -19.55 -13.93
CA PHE A 288 4.72 -20.95 -14.00
C PHE A 288 3.58 -21.81 -14.55
N LYS A 289 3.83 -22.45 -15.70
CA LYS A 289 2.91 -23.40 -16.31
C LYS A 289 3.29 -24.81 -15.89
N LYS A 290 2.30 -25.62 -15.53
CA LYS A 290 2.52 -27.04 -15.21
C LYS A 290 3.12 -27.75 -16.43
N ILE A 291 4.24 -28.41 -16.21
CA ILE A 291 4.98 -29.18 -17.21
C ILE A 291 5.34 -30.55 -16.63
N ASN A 292 5.79 -31.48 -17.47
CA ASN A 292 6.23 -32.80 -16.99
C ASN A 292 7.52 -32.69 -16.14
N VAL A 293 7.73 -33.69 -15.28
CA VAL A 293 8.81 -33.72 -14.28
C VAL A 293 10.19 -33.60 -14.94
N ASN A 294 10.43 -34.31 -16.05
CA ASN A 294 11.73 -34.27 -16.75
C ASN A 294 12.05 -32.86 -17.27
N ARG A 295 11.07 -32.20 -17.89
CA ARG A 295 11.22 -30.83 -18.39
C ARG A 295 11.36 -29.83 -17.24
N PHE A 296 10.61 -30.02 -16.16
CA PHE A 296 10.73 -29.19 -14.96
C PHE A 296 12.15 -29.25 -14.38
N ASN A 297 12.67 -30.45 -14.14
CA ASN A 297 14.00 -30.65 -13.58
C ASN A 297 15.09 -30.07 -14.49
N LEU A 298 14.95 -30.21 -15.82
CA LEU A 298 15.87 -29.59 -16.77
C LEU A 298 15.86 -28.06 -16.66
N LEU A 299 14.68 -27.44 -16.67
CA LEU A 299 14.56 -25.98 -16.61
C LEU A 299 14.98 -25.42 -15.25
N LYS A 300 14.55 -26.05 -14.15
CA LYS A 300 14.95 -25.71 -12.77
C LYS A 300 16.46 -25.72 -12.62
N ARG A 301 17.13 -26.79 -13.05
CA ARG A 301 18.60 -26.89 -13.00
C ARG A 301 19.28 -25.75 -13.76
N ASN A 302 18.85 -25.46 -14.99
CA ASN A 302 19.45 -24.37 -15.78
C ASN A 302 19.16 -23.00 -15.17
N PHE A 303 17.96 -22.79 -14.62
CA PHE A 303 17.59 -21.57 -13.91
C PHE A 303 18.48 -21.32 -12.70
N LEU A 304 18.64 -22.31 -11.81
CA LEU A 304 19.51 -22.18 -10.62
C LEU A 304 20.98 -21.97 -11.03
N ASN A 305 21.47 -22.73 -12.02
CA ASN A 305 22.85 -22.59 -12.52
C ASN A 305 23.13 -21.20 -13.11
N THR A 306 22.11 -20.52 -13.67
CA THR A 306 22.26 -19.18 -14.26
C THR A 306 22.73 -18.14 -13.24
N TYR A 307 22.37 -18.33 -11.96
CA TYR A 307 22.66 -17.40 -10.86
C TYR A 307 23.56 -18.00 -9.78
N GLN A 308 24.18 -19.16 -10.04
CA GLN A 308 24.99 -19.88 -9.06
C GLN A 308 26.17 -19.04 -8.55
N GLU A 309 26.88 -18.37 -9.45
CA GLU A 309 28.03 -17.51 -9.10
C GLU A 309 27.62 -16.35 -8.18
N ILE A 310 26.53 -15.66 -8.49
CA ILE A 310 26.00 -14.56 -7.66
C ILE A 310 25.55 -15.12 -6.29
N SER A 311 24.84 -16.25 -6.28
CA SER A 311 24.36 -16.87 -5.04
C SER A 311 25.49 -17.34 -4.11
N GLN A 312 26.69 -17.58 -4.65
CA GLN A 312 27.89 -17.94 -3.88
C GLN A 312 28.66 -16.72 -3.36
N THR A 313 28.47 -15.55 -3.96
CA THR A 313 29.26 -14.34 -3.68
C THR A 313 28.48 -13.23 -2.99
N ASP A 314 27.14 -13.25 -3.06
CA ASP A 314 26.22 -12.30 -2.45
C ASP A 314 25.24 -13.05 -1.55
N ASP A 315 25.46 -12.97 -0.23
CA ASP A 315 24.66 -13.63 0.80
C ASP A 315 23.22 -13.08 0.92
N LYS A 316 22.98 -11.91 0.33
CA LYS A 316 21.68 -11.25 0.26
C LYS A 316 21.01 -11.43 -1.10
N PHE A 317 21.60 -12.21 -2.01
CA PHE A 317 20.97 -12.62 -3.26
C PHE A 317 20.29 -13.98 -3.12
N HIS A 318 19.03 -14.07 -3.54
CA HIS A 318 18.16 -15.23 -3.38
C HIS A 318 17.62 -15.64 -4.75
N CYS A 319 18.17 -16.69 -5.35
CA CYS A 319 17.53 -17.39 -6.45
C CYS A 319 16.48 -18.35 -5.87
N ILE A 320 15.20 -17.98 -5.92
CA ILE A 320 14.13 -18.77 -5.31
C ILE A 320 13.97 -20.08 -6.09
N ASP A 321 14.06 -21.22 -5.39
CA ASP A 321 13.75 -22.51 -6.00
C ASP A 321 12.27 -22.55 -6.40
N PRO A 322 11.94 -22.74 -7.69
CA PRO A 322 10.54 -22.76 -8.16
C PRO A 322 9.71 -23.91 -7.57
N GLU A 323 10.34 -24.91 -6.96
CA GLU A 323 9.66 -25.96 -6.22
C GLU A 323 9.21 -25.50 -4.81
N GLU A 324 9.92 -24.54 -4.22
CA GLU A 324 9.54 -23.94 -2.93
C GLU A 324 8.50 -22.84 -3.13
N VAL A 325 8.78 -21.89 -4.04
CA VAL A 325 7.90 -20.76 -4.33
C VAL A 325 7.95 -20.42 -5.82
N CYS A 326 6.78 -20.39 -6.44
CA CYS A 326 6.57 -19.77 -7.75
C CYS A 326 5.15 -19.20 -7.81
N ILE A 327 4.93 -18.24 -8.71
CA ILE A 327 3.59 -17.77 -9.04
C ILE A 327 3.10 -18.56 -10.26
N ARG A 328 2.05 -19.35 -10.07
CA ARG A 328 1.47 -20.18 -11.13
C ARG A 328 0.73 -19.31 -12.14
N SER A 329 0.73 -19.75 -13.40
CA SER A 329 -0.18 -19.19 -14.40
C SER A 329 -1.63 -19.42 -13.94
N SER A 330 -2.44 -18.37 -13.97
CA SER A 330 -3.83 -18.41 -13.53
C SER A 330 -4.70 -17.53 -14.42
N ASP A 331 -5.89 -18.01 -14.77
CA ASP A 331 -6.88 -17.22 -15.52
C ASP A 331 -7.31 -15.99 -14.72
N LEU A 332 -7.37 -16.08 -13.39
CA LEU A 332 -7.67 -14.93 -12.52
C LEU A 332 -6.63 -13.81 -12.69
N LEU A 333 -5.34 -14.17 -12.80
CA LEU A 333 -4.26 -13.21 -13.04
C LEU A 333 -4.22 -12.75 -14.50
N TYR A 334 -4.55 -13.63 -15.45
CA TYR A 334 -4.58 -13.30 -16.88
C TYR A 334 -5.68 -12.29 -17.22
N TYR A 335 -6.87 -12.48 -16.64
CA TYR A 335 -8.03 -11.58 -16.81
C TYR A 335 -8.09 -10.47 -15.75
N TRP A 336 -7.05 -10.32 -14.92
CA TRP A 336 -7.02 -9.23 -13.96
C TRP A 336 -6.98 -7.88 -14.69
N GLY A 337 -7.97 -7.03 -14.43
CA GLY A 337 -8.26 -5.84 -15.22
C GLY A 337 -9.59 -5.92 -15.98
N ILE A 338 -10.25 -7.08 -16.05
CA ILE A 338 -11.57 -7.22 -16.68
C ILE A 338 -12.62 -6.32 -16.03
N HIS A 339 -12.49 -6.05 -14.73
CA HIS A 339 -13.34 -5.13 -13.97
C HIS A 339 -13.34 -3.70 -14.53
N LEU A 340 -12.28 -3.30 -15.25
CA LEU A 340 -12.21 -2.01 -15.95
C LEU A 340 -13.12 -1.96 -17.18
N LEU A 341 -13.43 -3.12 -17.75
CA LEU A 341 -14.30 -3.28 -18.92
C LEU A 341 -15.76 -3.51 -18.52
N GLU A 342 -16.00 -4.12 -17.36
CA GLU A 342 -17.34 -4.42 -16.84
C GLU A 342 -18.10 -3.16 -16.39
N ASP A 343 -17.43 -2.21 -15.74
CA ASP A 343 -18.01 -0.90 -15.37
C ASP A 343 -16.99 0.23 -15.62
N PRO A 344 -16.88 0.72 -16.88
CA PRO A 344 -15.89 1.74 -17.24
C PRO A 344 -16.10 3.09 -16.54
N HIS A 345 -17.30 3.36 -16.04
CA HIS A 345 -17.65 4.64 -15.41
C HIS A 345 -17.36 4.63 -13.90
N ASN A 346 -17.36 3.46 -13.27
CA ASN A 346 -17.01 3.29 -11.87
C ASN A 346 -16.25 1.97 -11.65
N PRO A 347 -15.02 1.85 -12.20
CA PRO A 347 -14.26 0.62 -12.13
C PRO A 347 -13.97 0.24 -10.68
N ARG A 348 -14.14 -1.04 -10.37
CA ARG A 348 -13.78 -1.58 -9.05
C ARG A 348 -12.26 -1.61 -8.89
N SER A 349 -11.79 -1.47 -7.65
CA SER A 349 -10.40 -1.74 -7.31
C SER A 349 -10.31 -3.11 -6.64
N GLU A 350 -9.85 -4.11 -7.37
CA GLU A 350 -9.77 -5.49 -6.85
C GLU A 350 -8.46 -6.19 -7.20
N LEU A 351 -8.10 -7.16 -6.36
CA LEU A 351 -7.02 -8.12 -6.59
C LEU A 351 -7.60 -9.42 -7.14
N ALA A 352 -6.78 -10.23 -7.80
CA ALA A 352 -7.14 -11.57 -8.28
C ALA A 352 -7.22 -12.62 -7.14
N PHE A 353 -7.72 -12.23 -5.97
CA PHE A 353 -7.80 -13.04 -4.73
C PHE A 353 -9.18 -13.66 -4.48
N LYS A 354 -10.09 -13.56 -5.45
CA LYS A 354 -11.42 -14.15 -5.38
C LYS A 354 -11.33 -15.67 -5.25
N LEU A 355 -12.04 -16.22 -4.26
CA LEU A 355 -12.13 -17.67 -4.04
C LEU A 355 -13.03 -18.31 -5.11
N VAL A 356 -12.55 -19.37 -5.74
CA VAL A 356 -13.31 -20.22 -6.66
C VAL A 356 -13.31 -21.64 -6.08
N GLY A 357 -14.49 -22.16 -5.70
CA GLY A 357 -14.59 -23.45 -5.01
C GLY A 357 -13.83 -23.52 -3.69
N GLY A 358 -13.73 -22.38 -2.98
CA GLY A 358 -13.02 -22.26 -1.70
C GLY A 358 -11.49 -22.15 -1.80
N ARG A 359 -10.92 -22.09 -3.01
CA ARG A 359 -9.46 -21.94 -3.23
C ARG A 359 -9.16 -20.74 -4.12
N CYS A 360 -7.97 -20.17 -3.99
CA CYS A 360 -7.48 -19.13 -4.88
C CYS A 360 -5.96 -19.26 -5.04
N TYR A 361 -5.53 -19.91 -6.12
CA TYR A 361 -4.11 -20.15 -6.35
C TYR A 361 -3.25 -18.88 -6.38
N PRO A 362 -3.66 -17.75 -6.99
CA PRO A 362 -2.93 -16.50 -6.88
C PRO A 362 -2.74 -16.07 -5.42
N ARG A 363 -3.82 -16.06 -4.63
CA ARG A 363 -3.75 -15.70 -3.21
C ARG A 363 -2.77 -16.60 -2.45
N ASP A 364 -2.87 -17.91 -2.64
CA ASP A 364 -1.99 -18.87 -1.97
C ASP A 364 -0.52 -18.69 -2.39
N ASP A 365 -0.25 -18.47 -3.67
CA ASP A 365 1.10 -18.28 -4.20
C ASP A 365 1.77 -17.00 -3.67
N PHE A 366 1.02 -15.90 -3.58
CA PHE A 366 1.53 -14.63 -3.04
C PHE A 366 1.69 -14.66 -1.52
N ILE A 367 0.84 -15.38 -0.79
CA ILE A 367 1.05 -15.65 0.65
C ILE A 367 2.33 -16.47 0.86
N ASN A 368 2.52 -17.54 0.07
CA ASN A 368 3.75 -18.35 0.15
C ASN A 368 5.01 -17.54 -0.16
N LEU A 369 4.93 -16.58 -1.10
CA LEU A 369 6.02 -15.65 -1.38
C LEU A 369 6.32 -14.73 -0.19
N ALA A 370 5.30 -14.13 0.43
CA ALA A 370 5.48 -13.30 1.61
C ALA A 370 6.12 -14.09 2.75
N ASP A 371 5.60 -15.28 3.05
CA ASP A 371 6.13 -16.19 4.09
C ASP A 371 7.59 -16.63 3.79
N TYR A 372 7.94 -16.85 2.53
CA TYR A 372 9.31 -17.17 2.14
C TYR A 372 10.27 -15.99 2.40
N ILE A 373 9.87 -14.78 2.03
CA ILE A 373 10.70 -13.57 2.27
C ILE A 373 10.90 -13.38 3.77
N GLU A 374 9.85 -13.47 4.58
CA GLU A 374 9.92 -13.35 6.05
C GLU A 374 10.91 -14.36 6.65
N ARG A 375 10.80 -15.65 6.26
CA ARG A 375 11.68 -16.72 6.75
C ARG A 375 13.15 -16.51 6.36
N LYS A 376 13.43 -16.12 5.11
CA LYS A 376 14.81 -15.97 4.62
C LYS A 376 15.51 -14.74 5.19
N THR A 377 14.76 -13.74 5.62
CA THR A 377 15.31 -12.46 6.09
C THR A 377 15.22 -12.30 7.61
N LYS A 378 14.74 -13.33 8.33
CA LYS A 378 14.60 -13.36 9.80
C LYS A 378 13.75 -12.20 10.34
N ILE A 379 12.66 -11.84 9.64
CA ILE A 379 11.74 -10.80 10.11
C ILE A 379 10.79 -11.39 11.16
N GLU A 380 11.31 -11.74 12.33
CA GLU A 380 10.45 -12.08 13.48
C GLU A 380 9.82 -10.83 14.13
N ASN A 381 10.14 -9.62 13.64
CA ASN A 381 9.80 -8.35 14.28
C ASN A 381 8.68 -7.53 13.63
N LEU A 382 8.09 -7.94 12.51
CA LEU A 382 7.01 -7.15 11.90
C LEU A 382 5.69 -7.24 12.69
N ARG A 383 5.43 -8.39 13.33
CA ARG A 383 4.18 -8.65 14.06
C ARG A 383 4.18 -8.06 15.48
N ASN A 384 5.35 -7.98 16.12
CA ASN A 384 5.48 -7.64 17.54
C ASN A 384 5.46 -6.13 17.88
N SER A 385 5.44 -5.26 16.87
CA SER A 385 5.29 -3.80 17.06
C SER A 385 3.84 -3.33 16.83
N SER A 386 2.85 -4.18 17.08
CA SER A 386 1.43 -3.97 16.74
C SER A 386 0.63 -3.40 17.89
#